data_AF-A0A4Q9HPL7-F1
#
_entry.id   AF-A0A4Q9HPL7-F1
#
_cell.length_a   1.000
_cell.length_b   1.000
_cell.length_c   1.000
_cell.angle_alpha   90.00
_cell.angle_beta   90.00
_cell.angle_gamma   90.00
#
_symmetry.space_group_name_H-M   'P 1'
#
loop_
_entity.id
_entity.type
_entity.pdbx_description
1 polymer ?
#
loop_
_entity_poly.entity_id
_entity_poly.type
_entity_poly.pdbx_seq_one_letter_code
_entity_poly.pdbx_strand_id
1 'polypeptide(L)'
;MLAAAASPGFLSPTGVEIAFLLVGIVTLGAAVVTVTTRQLVHAALWLVVALGGIAVEYLLLTAEFIAWVQVLIYVGSVVVLLLFGLMLTKAPIGRSPDADSGNRWAALTVAIASAVALVWVVVDAFRATWIRLDTVQGSTEVSGRSLFQYWVLPFEALSVLLLAALVGAIVLSRKKGQPPAASEASATSTPSVIAAPPAASAASAASGTSVAPAGGDGDTAGPAPREDR
;
A
#
# COMPACT_ATOMS: atom_id res chain seq x y z
N MET A 1 9.77 -61.57 -17.11
CA MET A 1 10.70 -61.10 -16.06
C MET A 1 10.13 -59.77 -15.55
N LEU A 2 9.30 -59.81 -14.50
CA LEU A 2 8.69 -58.60 -13.94
C LEU A 2 9.80 -57.78 -13.28
N ALA A 3 10.12 -56.62 -13.85
CA ALA A 3 10.92 -55.62 -13.16
C ALA A 3 10.12 -55.19 -11.92
N ALA A 4 10.62 -55.53 -10.74
CA ALA A 4 10.13 -54.99 -9.49
C ALA A 4 10.28 -53.47 -9.56
N ALA A 5 9.16 -52.75 -9.61
CA ALA A 5 9.15 -51.30 -9.50
C ALA A 5 9.77 -50.95 -8.15
N ALA A 6 11.00 -50.45 -8.15
CA ALA A 6 11.65 -49.92 -6.98
C ALA A 6 10.74 -48.83 -6.41
N SER A 7 10.18 -49.07 -5.23
CA SER A 7 9.39 -48.07 -4.53
C SER A 7 10.30 -46.87 -4.28
N PRO A 8 10.01 -45.66 -4.81
CA PRO A 8 10.80 -44.48 -4.49
C PRO A 8 10.68 -44.24 -2.99
N GLY A 9 11.69 -44.66 -2.24
CA GLY A 9 11.77 -44.44 -0.80
C GLY A 9 12.26 -43.03 -0.54
N PHE A 10 11.78 -42.41 0.55
CA PHE A 10 12.25 -41.12 1.07
C PHE A 10 13.78 -40.99 1.23
N LEU A 11 14.52 -42.10 1.15
CA LEU A 11 15.97 -42.17 1.31
C LEU A 11 16.77 -41.98 0.00
N SER A 12 16.11 -41.94 -1.17
CA SER A 12 16.74 -41.63 -2.46
C SER A 12 16.06 -40.45 -3.15
N PRO A 13 16.15 -39.23 -2.57
CA PRO A 13 15.45 -38.07 -3.12
C PRO A 13 15.99 -37.71 -4.50
N THR A 14 15.07 -37.40 -5.42
CA THR A 14 15.45 -36.91 -6.76
C THR A 14 15.98 -35.47 -6.66
N GLY A 15 16.81 -35.05 -7.62
CA GLY A 15 17.29 -33.65 -7.65
C GLY A 15 16.17 -32.62 -7.70
N VAL A 16 15.03 -32.98 -8.32
CA VAL A 16 13.82 -32.15 -8.41
C VAL A 16 13.16 -32.01 -7.04
N GLU A 17 13.06 -33.09 -6.24
CA GLU A 17 12.52 -33.03 -4.88
C GLU A 17 13.37 -32.16 -3.96
N ILE A 18 14.70 -32.27 -4.06
CA ILE A 18 15.63 -31.43 -3.29
C ILE A 18 15.45 -29.96 -3.68
N ALA A 19 15.43 -29.66 -4.99
CA ALA A 19 15.21 -28.31 -5.49
C ALA A 19 13.85 -27.75 -5.03
N PHE A 20 12.79 -28.56 -5.12
CA PHE A 20 11.44 -28.20 -4.69
C PHE A 20 11.41 -27.85 -3.19
N LEU A 21 12.04 -28.66 -2.35
CA LEU A 21 12.08 -28.43 -0.91
C LEU A 21 12.91 -27.17 -0.56
N LEU A 22 14.05 -26.97 -1.22
CA LEU A 22 14.89 -25.78 -1.01
C LEU A 22 14.16 -24.50 -1.43
N VAL A 23 13.55 -24.50 -2.62
CA VAL A 23 12.75 -23.38 -3.10
C VAL A 23 11.58 -23.13 -2.14
N GLY A 24 10.87 -24.18 -1.72
CA GLY A 24 9.78 -24.08 -0.75
C GLY A 24 10.19 -23.45 0.59
N ILE A 25 11.36 -23.81 1.12
CA ILE A 25 11.89 -23.17 2.34
C ILE A 25 12.17 -21.68 2.10
N VAL A 26 12.76 -21.34 0.96
CA VAL A 26 13.02 -19.94 0.59
C VAL A 26 11.71 -19.15 0.40
N THR A 27 10.73 -19.73 -0.29
CA THR A 27 9.38 -19.17 -0.49
C THR A 27 8.70 -18.90 0.85
N LEU A 28 8.70 -19.88 1.75
CA LEU A 28 8.11 -19.76 3.08
C LEU A 28 8.84 -18.70 3.92
N GLY A 29 10.17 -18.70 3.90
CA GLY A 29 10.99 -17.68 4.56
C GLY A 29 10.67 -16.28 4.05
N ALA A 30 10.60 -16.09 2.73
CA ALA A 30 10.23 -14.82 2.12
C ALA A 30 8.82 -14.37 2.51
N ALA A 31 7.86 -15.29 2.57
CA ALA A 31 6.49 -14.99 3.03
C ALA A 31 6.46 -14.55 4.51
N VAL A 32 7.21 -15.21 5.38
CA VAL A 32 7.34 -14.82 6.80
C VAL A 32 7.98 -13.45 6.92
N VAL A 33 9.07 -13.18 6.18
CA VAL A 33 9.73 -11.87 6.20
C VAL A 33 8.80 -10.78 5.65
N THR A 34 8.01 -11.07 4.62
CA THR A 34 7.01 -10.15 4.05
C THR A 34 6.04 -9.64 5.11
N VAL A 35 5.48 -10.53 5.94
CA VAL A 35 4.47 -10.14 6.95
C VAL A 35 5.05 -9.62 8.26
N THR A 36 6.31 -9.94 8.56
CA THR A 36 6.98 -9.48 9.79
C THR A 36 7.76 -8.16 9.61
N THR A 37 8.06 -7.80 8.37
CA THR A 37 8.79 -6.57 8.04
C THR A 37 7.94 -5.33 8.32
N ARG A 38 8.49 -4.37 9.06
CA ARG A 38 7.82 -3.11 9.42
C ARG A 38 7.92 -2.01 8.35
N GLN A 39 8.68 -2.24 7.28
CA GLN A 39 8.85 -1.32 6.16
C GLN A 39 8.08 -1.83 4.95
N LEU A 40 7.05 -1.08 4.53
CA LEU A 40 6.11 -1.49 3.47
C LEU A 40 6.81 -1.84 2.14
N VAL A 41 7.81 -1.05 1.75
CA VAL A 41 8.57 -1.31 0.50
C VAL A 41 9.36 -2.61 0.59
N HIS A 42 10.02 -2.87 1.73
CA HIS A 42 10.77 -4.12 1.92
C HIS A 42 9.83 -5.32 1.97
N ALA A 43 8.68 -5.20 2.65
CA ALA A 43 7.65 -6.23 2.64
C ALA A 43 7.19 -6.56 1.21
N ALA A 44 6.93 -5.54 0.38
CA ALA A 44 6.55 -5.74 -1.01
C ALA A 44 7.66 -6.37 -1.87
N LEU A 45 8.95 -6.08 -1.61
CA LEU A 45 10.07 -6.76 -2.28
C LEU A 45 10.20 -8.23 -1.87
N TRP A 46 10.03 -8.54 -0.59
CA TRP A 46 10.00 -9.94 -0.13
C TRP A 46 8.80 -10.70 -0.70
N LEU A 47 7.69 -10.02 -0.95
CA LEU A 47 6.53 -10.61 -1.64
C LEU A 47 6.88 -11.02 -3.09
N VAL A 48 7.71 -10.25 -3.80
CA VAL A 48 8.23 -10.64 -5.13
C VAL A 48 9.00 -11.96 -5.04
N VAL A 49 9.87 -12.09 -4.03
CA VAL A 49 10.66 -13.31 -3.82
C VAL A 49 9.76 -14.51 -3.53
N ALA A 50 8.73 -14.34 -2.68
CA ALA A 50 7.77 -15.40 -2.39
C ALA A 50 6.97 -15.81 -3.64
N LEU A 51 6.43 -14.85 -4.40
CA LEU A 51 5.64 -15.15 -5.61
C LEU A 51 6.49 -15.72 -6.75
N GLY A 52 7.75 -15.29 -6.86
CA GLY A 52 8.73 -15.87 -7.78
C GLY A 52 9.12 -17.30 -7.38
N GLY A 53 9.28 -17.58 -6.08
CA GLY A 53 9.50 -18.93 -5.56
C GLY A 53 8.35 -19.87 -5.91
N ILE A 54 7.10 -19.42 -5.75
CA ILE A 54 5.91 -20.18 -6.19
C ILE A 54 5.93 -20.45 -7.70
N ALA A 55 6.37 -19.48 -8.53
CA ALA A 55 6.49 -19.70 -9.97
C ALA A 55 7.52 -20.79 -10.31
N VAL A 56 8.64 -20.84 -9.57
CA VAL A 56 9.64 -21.91 -9.70
C VAL A 56 9.06 -23.26 -9.25
N GLU A 57 8.30 -23.31 -8.16
CA GLU A 57 7.60 -24.52 -7.71
C GLU A 57 6.62 -25.04 -8.78
N TYR A 58 5.85 -24.16 -9.42
CA TYR A 58 5.00 -24.57 -10.54
C TYR A 58 5.79 -25.17 -11.70
N LEU A 59 6.95 -24.61 -12.02
CA LEU A 59 7.81 -25.15 -13.08
C LEU A 59 8.38 -26.53 -12.71
N LEU A 60 8.79 -26.71 -11.45
CA LEU A 60 9.24 -28.00 -10.92
C LEU A 60 8.11 -29.05 -10.91
N LEU A 61 6.86 -28.62 -10.74
CA LEU A 61 5.65 -29.44 -10.85
C LEU A 61 5.15 -29.61 -12.30
N THR A 62 5.96 -29.24 -13.30
CA THR A 62 5.65 -29.29 -14.74
C THR A 62 4.53 -28.36 -15.23
N ALA A 63 3.98 -27.51 -14.35
CA ALA A 63 2.90 -26.56 -14.64
C ALA A 63 3.39 -25.27 -15.33
N GLU A 64 3.97 -25.41 -16.53
CA GLU A 64 4.64 -24.32 -17.25
C GLU A 64 3.73 -23.12 -17.53
N PHE A 65 2.53 -23.34 -18.08
CA PHE A 65 1.63 -22.24 -18.40
C PHE A 65 1.29 -21.40 -17.16
N ILE A 66 1.02 -22.06 -16.04
CA ILE A 66 0.69 -21.40 -14.77
C ILE A 66 1.91 -20.68 -14.18
N ALA A 67 3.10 -21.27 -14.30
CA ALA A 67 4.34 -20.62 -13.88
C ALA A 67 4.57 -19.29 -14.61
N TRP A 68 4.37 -19.25 -15.94
CA TRP A 68 4.47 -18.01 -16.69
C TRP A 68 3.38 -17.01 -16.29
N VAL A 69 2.13 -17.42 -16.21
CA VAL A 69 1.03 -16.56 -15.74
C VAL A 69 1.32 -15.98 -14.35
N GLN A 70 1.92 -16.76 -13.45
CA GLN A 70 2.35 -16.32 -12.12
C GLN A 70 3.33 -15.14 -12.20
N VAL A 71 4.35 -15.25 -13.05
CA VAL A 71 5.34 -14.19 -13.24
C VAL A 71 4.71 -12.97 -13.91
N LEU A 72 3.96 -13.15 -15.01
CA LEU A 72 3.38 -12.04 -15.77
C LEU A 72 2.36 -11.22 -14.95
N ILE A 73 1.44 -11.89 -14.25
CA ILE A 73 0.34 -11.23 -13.55
C ILE A 73 0.76 -10.82 -12.14
N TYR A 74 1.25 -11.75 -11.32
CA TYR A 74 1.48 -11.45 -9.91
C TYR A 74 2.76 -10.63 -9.72
N VAL A 75 3.88 -11.09 -10.26
CA VAL A 75 5.15 -10.36 -10.15
C VAL A 75 5.16 -9.13 -11.05
N GLY A 76 4.76 -9.27 -12.31
CA GLY A 76 4.86 -8.22 -13.32
C GLY A 76 3.83 -7.10 -13.20
N SER A 77 2.59 -7.41 -12.81
CA SER A 77 1.50 -6.43 -12.78
C SER A 77 1.06 -6.07 -11.37
N VAL A 78 0.63 -7.06 -10.56
CA VAL A 78 0.03 -6.82 -9.25
C VAL A 78 1.03 -6.20 -8.27
N VAL A 79 2.20 -6.81 -8.11
CA VAL A 79 3.22 -6.29 -7.16
C VAL A 79 3.76 -4.95 -7.63
N VAL A 80 3.97 -4.77 -8.93
CA VAL A 80 4.42 -3.48 -9.48
C VAL A 80 3.39 -2.38 -9.22
N LEU A 81 2.10 -2.62 -9.48
CA LEU A 81 1.03 -1.67 -9.15
C LEU A 81 0.94 -1.39 -7.64
N LEU A 82 1.12 -2.42 -6.81
CA LEU A 82 1.17 -2.27 -5.35
C LEU A 82 2.36 -1.39 -4.94
N LEU A 83 3.56 -1.61 -5.49
CA LEU A 83 4.74 -0.80 -5.23
C LEU A 83 4.55 0.66 -5.68
N PHE A 84 4.02 0.88 -6.88
CA PHE A 84 3.69 2.23 -7.35
C PHE A 84 2.67 2.92 -6.44
N GLY A 85 1.61 2.21 -6.06
CA GLY A 85 0.60 2.72 -5.12
C GLY A 85 1.21 3.08 -3.76
N LEU A 86 2.03 2.19 -3.20
CA LEU A 86 2.73 2.42 -1.94
C LEU A 86 3.69 3.62 -2.01
N MET A 87 4.41 3.78 -3.11
CA MET A 87 5.34 4.90 -3.30
C MET A 87 4.63 6.24 -3.52
N LEU A 88 3.46 6.24 -4.18
CA LEU A 88 2.65 7.44 -4.39
C LEU A 88 1.92 7.88 -3.11
N THR A 89 1.51 6.92 -2.28
CA THR A 89 1.06 7.22 -0.93
C THR A 89 2.27 7.62 -0.09
N LYS A 90 2.13 8.57 0.85
CA LYS A 90 3.18 8.87 1.84
C LYS A 90 3.33 7.72 2.86
N ALA A 91 3.48 6.49 2.37
CA ALA A 91 3.74 5.32 3.19
C ALA A 91 4.98 5.62 4.04
N PRO A 92 4.90 5.49 5.39
CA PRO A 92 6.05 5.72 6.24
C PRO A 92 7.24 4.88 5.76
N ILE A 93 8.30 5.54 5.30
CA ILE A 93 9.56 4.88 4.92
C ILE A 93 10.30 4.36 6.17
N GLY A 94 9.85 4.77 7.37
CA GLY A 94 10.28 4.29 8.69
C GLY A 94 9.33 3.29 9.35
N ARG A 95 9.62 2.89 10.60
CA ARG A 95 8.75 2.01 11.40
C ARG A 95 7.40 2.70 11.61
N SER A 96 6.32 2.10 11.12
CA SER A 96 4.96 2.57 11.43
C SER A 96 4.58 2.09 12.84
N PRO A 97 4.37 2.99 13.82
CA PRO A 97 3.92 2.61 15.16
C PRO A 97 2.52 1.98 15.14
N ASP A 98 1.70 2.36 14.17
CA ASP A 98 0.31 1.88 13.99
C ASP A 98 0.22 0.51 13.31
N ALA A 99 1.34 -0.06 12.86
CA ALA A 99 1.35 -1.40 12.25
C ALA A 99 1.30 -2.53 13.30
N ASP A 100 1.48 -2.22 14.59
CA ASP A 100 1.46 -3.22 15.67
C ASP A 100 0.18 -3.11 16.49
N SER A 101 -0.57 -4.22 16.56
CA SER A 101 -1.72 -4.34 17.44
C SER A 101 -1.30 -4.95 18.78
N GLY A 102 -1.92 -4.54 19.89
CA GLY A 102 -1.74 -5.22 21.19
C GLY A 102 -2.17 -6.70 21.16
N ASN A 103 -2.93 -7.11 20.15
CA ASN A 103 -3.51 -8.44 20.02
C ASN A 103 -2.59 -9.48 19.35
N ARG A 104 -1.28 -9.21 19.23
CA ARG A 104 -0.29 -10.07 18.54
C ARG A 104 -0.29 -11.50 19.04
N TRP A 105 -0.44 -11.71 20.35
CA TRP A 105 -0.46 -13.05 20.94
C TRP A 105 -1.71 -13.83 20.52
N ALA A 106 -2.88 -13.18 20.52
CA ALA A 106 -4.10 -13.81 20.01
C ALA A 106 -4.00 -14.11 18.51
N ALA A 107 -3.48 -13.17 17.71
CA ALA A 107 -3.27 -13.36 16.28
C ALA A 107 -2.27 -14.50 16.00
N LEU A 108 -1.18 -14.59 16.77
CA LEU A 108 -0.19 -15.66 16.66
C LEU A 108 -0.80 -17.02 17.01
N THR A 109 -1.57 -17.10 18.10
CA THR A 109 -2.27 -18.34 18.49
C THR A 109 -3.22 -18.80 17.38
N VAL A 110 -4.01 -17.89 16.81
CA VAL A 110 -4.92 -18.22 15.70
C VAL A 110 -4.15 -18.64 14.45
N ALA A 111 -3.06 -17.95 14.11
CA ALA A 111 -2.23 -18.29 12.96
C ALA A 111 -1.59 -19.67 13.10
N ILE A 112 -1.02 -19.99 14.27
CA ILE A 112 -0.42 -21.30 14.55
C ILE A 112 -1.49 -22.39 14.56
N ALA A 113 -2.63 -22.16 15.23
CA ALA A 113 -3.73 -23.13 15.25
C ALA A 113 -4.25 -23.41 13.83
N SER A 114 -4.40 -22.38 13.00
CA SER A 114 -4.82 -22.51 11.61
C SER A 114 -3.77 -23.25 10.77
N ALA A 115 -2.48 -22.93 10.94
CA ALA A 115 -1.40 -23.61 10.23
C ALA A 115 -1.30 -25.09 10.60
N VAL A 116 -1.38 -25.43 11.89
CA VAL A 116 -1.39 -26.82 12.36
C VAL A 116 -2.62 -27.57 11.83
N ALA A 117 -3.80 -26.95 11.87
CA ALA A 117 -5.01 -27.56 11.33
C ALA A 117 -4.90 -27.81 9.82
N LEU A 118 -4.40 -26.83 9.05
CA LEU A 118 -4.18 -26.99 7.62
C LEU A 118 -3.17 -28.08 7.31
N VAL A 119 -2.02 -28.10 7.98
CA VAL A 119 -1.01 -29.15 7.81
C VAL A 119 -1.59 -30.51 8.16
N TRP A 120 -2.36 -30.62 9.25
CA TRP A 120 -2.99 -31.88 9.63
C TRP A 120 -3.97 -32.37 8.57
N VAL A 121 -4.87 -31.50 8.08
CA VAL A 121 -5.83 -31.86 7.02
C VAL A 121 -5.12 -32.26 5.73
N VAL A 122 -4.09 -31.52 5.32
CA VAL A 122 -3.33 -31.83 4.10
C VAL A 122 -2.60 -33.17 4.24
N VAL A 123 -1.90 -33.40 5.36
CA VAL A 123 -1.21 -34.67 5.59
C VAL A 123 -2.21 -35.82 5.68
N ASP A 124 -3.35 -35.64 6.36
CA ASP A 124 -4.39 -36.66 6.45
C ASP A 124 -4.95 -37.03 5.07
N ALA A 125 -5.25 -36.02 4.24
CA ALA A 125 -5.82 -36.21 2.91
C ALA A 125 -4.83 -36.77 1.88
N PHE A 126 -3.55 -36.39 1.95
CA PHE A 126 -2.57 -36.66 0.89
C PHE A 126 -1.44 -37.61 1.28
N ARG A 127 -1.36 -38.12 2.52
CA ARG A 127 -0.26 -39.02 2.96
C ARG A 127 -0.04 -40.25 2.08
N ALA A 128 -1.07 -40.73 1.37
CA ALA A 128 -1.01 -41.92 0.51
C ALA A 128 -0.95 -41.58 -0.99
N THR A 129 -0.97 -40.30 -1.34
CA THR A 129 -1.05 -39.83 -2.72
C THR A 129 0.35 -39.56 -3.27
N TRP A 130 0.66 -40.17 -4.41
CA TRP A 130 1.92 -39.96 -5.12
C TRP A 130 1.65 -39.25 -6.44
N ILE A 131 2.27 -38.09 -6.63
CA ILE A 131 2.20 -37.32 -7.87
C ILE A 131 3.28 -37.84 -8.81
N ARG A 132 2.88 -38.33 -9.98
CA ARG A 132 3.82 -38.74 -11.03
C ARG A 132 4.08 -37.56 -11.96
N LEU A 133 5.34 -37.20 -12.11
CA LEU A 133 5.82 -36.10 -12.97
C LEU A 133 6.25 -36.60 -14.36
N ASP A 134 5.84 -37.82 -14.74
CA ASP A 134 6.16 -38.47 -16.01
C ASP A 134 5.39 -37.90 -17.20
N THR A 135 4.35 -37.12 -16.93
CA THR A 135 3.53 -36.45 -17.94
C THR A 135 3.65 -34.94 -17.77
N VAL A 136 3.85 -34.22 -18.87
CA VAL A 136 3.85 -32.75 -18.86
C VAL A 136 2.42 -32.29 -18.54
N GLN A 137 2.18 -31.87 -17.30
CA GLN A 137 0.88 -31.37 -16.86
C GLN A 137 0.85 -29.85 -16.96
N GLY A 138 -0.11 -29.27 -17.68
CA GLY A 138 -0.24 -27.81 -17.77
C GLY A 138 0.40 -27.18 -19.01
N SER A 139 0.40 -27.90 -20.14
CA SER A 139 0.68 -27.28 -21.44
C SER A 139 -0.36 -26.20 -21.77
N THR A 140 0.07 -25.17 -22.50
CA THR A 140 -0.80 -24.07 -22.95
C THR A 140 -1.98 -24.59 -23.78
N GLU A 141 -1.75 -25.60 -24.62
CA GLU A 141 -2.80 -26.18 -25.47
C GLU A 141 -3.90 -26.86 -24.65
N VAL A 142 -3.54 -27.70 -23.68
CA VAL A 142 -4.51 -28.41 -22.83
C VAL A 142 -5.28 -27.41 -21.95
N SER A 143 -4.59 -26.42 -21.40
CA SER A 143 -5.19 -25.38 -20.57
C SER A 143 -6.17 -24.51 -21.38
N GLY A 144 -5.76 -24.07 -22.58
CA GLY A 144 -6.60 -23.27 -23.47
C GLY A 144 -7.83 -24.04 -23.96
N ARG A 145 -7.65 -25.31 -24.36
CA ARG A 145 -8.77 -26.17 -24.76
C ARG A 145 -9.77 -26.33 -23.63
N SER A 146 -9.29 -26.58 -22.41
CA SER A 146 -10.15 -26.71 -21.24
C SER A 146 -10.89 -25.42 -20.91
N LEU A 147 -10.22 -24.26 -21.04
CA LEU A 147 -10.80 -22.95 -20.78
C LEU A 147 -12.00 -22.66 -21.70
N PHE A 148 -11.85 -22.93 -22.99
CA PHE A 148 -12.87 -22.61 -24.00
C PHE A 148 -13.89 -23.73 -24.24
N GLN A 149 -13.68 -24.95 -23.73
CA GLN A 149 -14.64 -26.04 -23.86
C GLN A 149 -15.46 -26.25 -22.58
N TYR A 150 -14.81 -26.27 -21.43
CA TYR A 150 -15.45 -26.61 -20.15
C TYR A 150 -15.69 -25.38 -19.26
N TRP A 151 -14.87 -24.33 -19.39
CA TRP A 151 -14.88 -23.16 -18.49
C TRP A 151 -15.36 -21.87 -19.17
N VAL A 152 -16.21 -21.97 -20.20
CA VAL A 152 -16.72 -20.82 -20.95
C VAL A 152 -17.49 -19.84 -20.05
N LEU A 153 -18.38 -20.35 -19.19
CA LEU A 153 -19.20 -19.48 -18.33
C LEU A 153 -18.35 -18.72 -17.30
N PRO A 154 -17.40 -19.34 -16.57
CA PRO A 154 -16.48 -18.60 -15.71
C PRO A 154 -15.57 -17.63 -16.48
N PHE A 155 -15.13 -17.98 -17.68
CA PHE A 155 -14.34 -17.07 -18.53
C PHE A 155 -15.13 -15.80 -18.90
N GLU A 156 -16.40 -15.96 -19.31
CA GLU A 156 -17.27 -14.83 -19.61
C GLU A 156 -17.52 -13.97 -18.37
N ALA A 157 -17.82 -14.58 -17.22
CA ALA A 157 -17.99 -13.87 -15.96
C ALA A 157 -16.73 -13.08 -15.55
N LEU A 158 -15.53 -13.66 -15.73
CA LEU A 158 -14.27 -12.97 -15.47
C LEU A 158 -14.07 -11.79 -16.44
N SER A 159 -14.46 -11.90 -17.70
CA SER A 159 -14.36 -10.79 -18.66
C SER A 159 -15.22 -9.59 -18.24
N VAL A 160 -16.46 -9.84 -17.81
CA VAL A 160 -17.37 -8.81 -17.30
C VAL A 160 -16.85 -8.24 -15.98
N LEU A 161 -16.31 -9.08 -15.09
CA LEU A 161 -15.67 -8.65 -13.84
C LEU A 161 -14.49 -7.71 -14.11
N LEU A 162 -13.61 -8.04 -15.06
CA LEU A 162 -12.47 -7.21 -15.44
C LEU A 162 -12.91 -5.88 -16.05
N LEU A 163 -13.95 -5.90 -16.91
CA LEU A 163 -14.55 -4.68 -17.44
C LEU A 163 -15.11 -3.80 -16.31
N ALA A 164 -15.86 -4.39 -15.38
CA ALA A 164 -16.42 -3.68 -14.24
C ALA A 164 -15.32 -3.12 -13.31
N ALA A 165 -14.25 -3.87 -13.07
CA ALA A 165 -13.10 -3.43 -12.29
C ALA A 165 -12.39 -2.23 -12.95
N LEU A 166 -12.18 -2.26 -14.28
CA LEU A 166 -11.60 -1.15 -15.02
C LEU A 166 -12.46 0.11 -14.94
N VAL A 167 -13.77 -0.01 -15.19
CA VAL A 167 -14.72 1.11 -15.07
C VAL A 167 -14.73 1.65 -13.63
N GLY A 168 -14.75 0.77 -12.63
CA GLY A 168 -14.70 1.13 -11.22
C GLY A 168 -13.44 1.92 -10.86
N ALA A 169 -12.26 1.45 -11.31
CA ALA A 169 -10.99 2.13 -11.09
C ALA A 169 -10.96 3.52 -11.75
N ILE A 170 -11.44 3.65 -12.99
CA ILE A 170 -11.52 4.94 -13.69
C ILE A 170 -12.44 5.90 -12.95
N VAL A 171 -13.65 5.47 -12.59
CA VAL A 171 -14.61 6.32 -11.88
C VAL A 171 -14.06 6.79 -10.54
N LEU A 172 -13.39 5.90 -9.79
CA LEU A 172 -12.77 6.23 -8.50
C LEU A 172 -11.58 7.20 -8.65
N SER A 173 -10.80 7.07 -9.74
CA SER A 173 -9.65 7.94 -10.00
C SER A 173 -10.02 9.35 -10.45
N ARG A 174 -11.28 9.62 -10.82
CA ARG A 174 -11.73 10.96 -11.24
C ARG A 174 -11.91 11.87 -10.03
N LYS A 175 -11.07 12.90 -9.91
CA LYS A 175 -11.21 13.97 -8.92
C LYS A 175 -12.44 14.82 -9.25
N LYS A 176 -13.38 14.96 -8.31
CA LYS A 176 -14.51 15.91 -8.44
C LYS A 176 -13.94 17.33 -8.52
N GLY A 177 -14.22 18.03 -9.63
CA GLY A 177 -13.89 19.43 -9.77
C GLY A 177 -14.59 20.25 -8.70
N GLN A 178 -13.83 21.01 -7.93
CA GLN A 178 -14.37 22.04 -7.05
C GLN A 178 -15.22 22.99 -7.90
N PRO A 179 -16.50 23.27 -7.55
CA PRO A 179 -17.24 24.34 -8.23
C PRO A 179 -16.41 25.63 -8.12
N PRO A 180 -16.27 26.42 -9.20
CA PRO A 180 -15.63 27.71 -9.08
C PRO A 180 -16.33 28.47 -7.96
N ALA A 181 -15.57 28.79 -6.91
CA ALA A 181 -16.05 29.64 -5.85
C ALA A 181 -16.68 30.86 -6.52
N ALA A 182 -17.91 31.18 -6.14
CA ALA A 182 -18.58 32.42 -6.46
C ALA A 182 -17.78 33.57 -5.84
N SER A 183 -16.63 33.86 -6.44
CA SER A 183 -15.94 35.14 -6.36
C SER A 183 -16.55 35.98 -7.48
N GLU A 184 -16.94 37.21 -7.18
CA GLU A 184 -17.46 38.24 -8.11
C GLU A 184 -18.98 38.38 -8.27
N ALA A 185 -19.79 38.11 -7.23
CA ALA A 185 -21.20 38.58 -7.19
C ALA A 185 -21.53 39.41 -5.95
N SER A 186 -20.56 40.13 -5.37
CA SER A 186 -20.79 41.08 -4.27
C SER A 186 -19.77 42.22 -4.28
N ALA A 187 -19.69 42.95 -5.39
CA ALA A 187 -18.98 44.23 -5.45
C ALA A 187 -19.56 45.14 -6.55
N THR A 188 -20.89 45.27 -6.60
CA THR A 188 -21.55 46.31 -7.41
C THR A 188 -22.62 47.00 -6.55
N SER A 189 -22.17 47.75 -5.56
CA SER A 189 -22.97 48.79 -4.93
C SER A 189 -22.75 50.12 -5.67
N THR A 190 -23.75 50.47 -6.49
CA THR A 190 -24.28 51.81 -6.80
C THR A 190 -23.32 53.00 -7.06
N PRO A 191 -23.43 53.71 -8.21
CA PRO A 191 -22.69 54.94 -8.45
C PRO A 191 -23.36 56.12 -7.71
N SER A 192 -22.67 56.71 -6.73
CA SER A 192 -23.02 58.02 -6.19
C SER A 192 -22.25 59.11 -6.93
N VAL A 193 -22.99 59.87 -7.73
CA VAL A 193 -22.58 61.17 -8.29
C VAL A 193 -22.29 62.14 -7.14
N ILE A 194 -21.20 62.92 -7.20
CA ILE A 194 -21.12 64.38 -6.89
C ILE A 194 -19.67 64.89 -7.09
N ALA A 195 -19.60 65.85 -8.03
CA ALA A 195 -18.66 66.93 -8.36
C ALA A 195 -17.37 67.22 -7.55
N ALA A 196 -16.37 67.71 -8.31
CA ALA A 196 -15.26 68.57 -7.89
C ALA A 196 -15.39 69.98 -8.54
N PRO A 197 -14.52 70.98 -8.28
CA PRO A 197 -14.15 71.70 -7.04
C PRO A 197 -14.39 73.25 -7.22
N PRO A 198 -13.89 74.21 -6.40
CA PRO A 198 -12.46 74.62 -6.45
C PRO A 198 -11.82 75.21 -5.15
N ALA A 199 -10.47 75.14 -5.13
CA ALA A 199 -9.44 76.09 -4.65
C ALA A 199 -9.57 76.96 -3.36
N ALA A 200 -8.53 76.82 -2.52
CA ALA A 200 -7.64 77.84 -1.94
C ALA A 200 -8.00 78.65 -0.66
N SER A 201 -6.92 78.94 0.10
CA SER A 201 -6.73 79.89 1.22
C SER A 201 -7.08 79.37 2.63
N ALA A 202 -6.14 78.93 3.49
CA ALA A 202 -5.08 79.66 4.22
C ALA A 202 -5.58 80.50 5.42
N ALA A 203 -4.82 80.38 6.54
CA ALA A 203 -4.84 81.17 7.79
C ALA A 203 -6.02 80.89 8.75
N SER A 204 -5.96 81.04 10.08
CA SER A 204 -4.95 81.31 11.13
C SER A 204 -5.77 81.52 12.43
N ALA A 205 -5.13 81.38 13.61
CA ALA A 205 -5.59 81.78 14.95
C ALA A 205 -6.69 80.90 15.61
N ALA A 206 -6.46 80.21 16.73
CA ALA A 206 -6.07 80.61 18.10
C ALA A 206 -7.26 80.89 19.04
N SER A 207 -7.05 80.56 20.32
CA SER A 207 -7.89 80.77 21.54
C SER A 207 -8.99 79.71 21.80
N GLY A 208 -9.24 79.23 23.02
CA GLY A 208 -8.73 79.56 24.36
C GLY A 208 -9.02 78.41 25.36
N THR A 209 -8.12 78.15 26.29
CA THR A 209 -8.23 78.49 27.73
C THR A 209 -8.82 77.36 28.58
N SER A 210 -7.94 76.63 29.27
CA SER A 210 -8.28 75.87 30.48
C SER A 210 -7.35 76.30 31.62
N VAL A 211 -7.96 76.39 32.80
CA VAL A 211 -7.57 77.11 34.01
C VAL A 211 -6.59 76.29 34.89
N ALA A 212 -5.66 76.98 35.56
CA ALA A 212 -4.74 76.48 36.60
C ALA A 212 -5.32 76.75 38.02
N PRO A 213 -4.61 76.58 39.17
CA PRO A 213 -3.30 75.96 39.44
C PRO A 213 -3.29 75.05 40.74
N ALA A 214 -2.12 74.46 41.06
CA ALA A 214 -1.39 74.66 42.34
C ALA A 214 -0.67 73.40 42.89
N GLY A 215 0.62 73.59 43.22
CA GLY A 215 1.44 72.79 44.14
C GLY A 215 2.10 71.57 43.48
N GLY A 216 3.42 71.38 43.50
CA GLY A 216 4.52 71.98 44.24
C GLY A 216 5.60 70.90 44.33
N ASP A 217 6.85 71.30 44.06
CA ASP A 217 8.13 70.74 44.52
C ASP A 217 8.34 69.21 44.39
N GLY A 218 9.35 68.68 43.70
CA GLY A 218 10.69 69.18 43.38
C GLY A 218 11.61 67.95 43.36
N ASP A 219 12.64 67.97 42.50
CA ASP A 219 13.94 67.25 42.62
C ASP A 219 13.96 65.70 42.78
N THR A 220 14.88 64.89 42.27
CA THR A 220 16.07 64.98 41.39
C THR A 220 16.42 63.50 41.07
N ALA A 221 16.60 63.13 39.80
CA ALA A 221 17.88 62.70 39.21
C ALA A 221 18.85 61.90 40.13
N GLY A 222 19.22 60.68 39.69
CA GLY A 222 20.56 60.13 39.94
C GLY A 222 20.64 58.66 40.40
N PRO A 223 21.37 57.77 39.71
CA PRO A 223 21.35 56.32 39.94
C PRO A 223 22.48 55.79 40.85
N ALA A 224 22.22 54.59 41.38
CA ALA A 224 23.07 53.52 41.94
C ALA A 224 24.59 53.72 42.14
N PRO A 225 25.12 53.04 43.18
CA PRO A 225 26.27 52.16 42.95
C PRO A 225 26.16 50.76 43.59
N ARG A 226 26.98 49.87 43.02
CA ARG A 226 27.26 48.47 43.38
C ARG A 226 27.95 48.34 44.73
N GLU A 227 27.77 47.21 45.43
CA GLU A 227 28.87 46.42 46.03
C GLU A 227 28.37 45.10 46.66
N ASP A 228 29.01 44.02 46.24
CA ASP A 228 29.42 42.80 46.95
C ASP A 228 28.55 42.16 48.05
N ARG A 229 28.09 40.93 47.75
CA ARG A 229 28.35 39.74 48.59
C ARG A 229 28.11 38.43 47.84
#